data_AF-A0A9Q1RPL3-F1
#
_entry.id   AF-A0A9Q1RPL3-F1
#
_cell.length_a   1.000
_cell.length_b   1.000
_cell.length_c   1.000
_cell.angle_alpha   90.00
_cell.angle_beta   90.00
_cell.angle_gamma   90.00
#
_symmetry.space_group_name_H-M   'P 1'
#
loop_
_entity.id
_entity.type
_entity.pdbx_description
1 polymer ?
#
loop_
_entity_poly.entity_id
_entity_poly.type
_entity_poly.pdbx_seq_one_letter_code
_entity_poly.pdbx_strand_id
1 'polypeptide(L)'
;MANGLRVWIFSGDTDGIVPVTSTKKSIKKMMLPVETPWYPWFHNDEVGGYAQVYKGNLTFATVREAGHQVPSYEPGRALSLVKHFVAGTKLPNSPRHKIITLAKRQGDVLGNFYKAKQKKYSSIDKRYFKAALENVELDKVILPQEGLKEKDWIKKLPGQPPVKFQQYGGYVTVNESAGRALYYYFTEAENSKSLPLLLWLNGGPGCSSIAYGAMEELGPFRVNSDGKTLHRNHYAWNLAANVLFLESPAGVGFSYTNTSSDLRSPGDETTANDNVVFLLNWLERFPEYKNRDFYISGESYAGHYVPQLAHAILHHNKLANMTLINLKGIIIGNAVINDWTDTLGNWEYFASHALISDENFLDIKKYCFSDYNYSKPKCDRVVELANNNTDNLDIYNIYFPLCHDGNLTKYPKTPSPLQFDPCSDNYVHAYLNRRDVQNALHANVTNIEYAWESCSDPLFYNWKGSPVTIIPLLKESLANGVRVWIFSGDTDGRVPVTSTKRSIQAMNLTVDKPWRSWLHGGEVGGYVETYKGGLTFATVRGAGHEVPSYQPARALSLISHFLSGTLPPGDH
;
A
#
# COMPACT_ATOMS: atom_id res chain seq x y z
N MET A 1 -4.02 45.39 -14.00
CA MET A 1 -2.65 45.69 -13.53
C MET A 1 -1.85 46.17 -14.73
N ALA A 2 -1.48 47.46 -14.79
CA ALA A 2 -0.99 48.11 -16.01
C ALA A 2 0.37 48.84 -15.86
N ASN A 3 1.15 48.61 -14.79
CA ASN A 3 2.38 49.38 -14.50
C ASN A 3 3.68 48.54 -14.44
N GLY A 4 3.78 47.41 -15.15
CA GLY A 4 5.03 46.61 -15.19
C GLY A 4 5.44 45.93 -13.88
N LEU A 5 4.67 46.08 -12.81
CA LEU A 5 4.88 45.39 -11.53
C LEU A 5 4.69 43.87 -11.69
N ARG A 6 5.54 43.08 -11.02
CA ARG A 6 5.42 41.62 -10.91
C ARG A 6 4.92 41.28 -9.52
N VAL A 7 3.92 40.42 -9.44
CA VAL A 7 3.35 39.97 -8.16
C VAL A 7 3.47 38.45 -8.09
N TRP A 8 4.15 37.94 -7.06
CA TRP A 8 4.23 36.52 -6.78
C TRP A 8 3.56 36.25 -5.45
N ILE A 9 2.59 35.33 -5.46
CA ILE A 9 1.99 34.76 -4.26
C ILE A 9 2.58 33.35 -4.15
N PHE A 10 3.05 32.97 -2.96
CA PHE A 10 3.49 31.62 -2.73
C PHE A 10 2.98 31.06 -1.40
N SER A 11 2.80 29.74 -1.36
CA SER A 11 2.31 29.02 -0.18
C SER A 11 3.08 27.71 -0.02
N GLY A 12 3.36 27.33 1.21
CA GLY A 12 3.79 25.97 1.50
C GLY A 12 2.64 24.99 1.26
N ASP A 13 2.89 23.84 0.64
CA ASP A 13 1.84 22.87 0.32
C ASP A 13 1.41 22.01 1.52
N THR A 14 2.12 22.09 2.64
CA THR A 14 1.72 21.51 3.94
C THR A 14 1.25 22.58 4.94
N ASP A 15 1.08 23.83 4.52
CA ASP A 15 0.63 24.93 5.37
C ASP A 15 -0.81 24.70 5.89
N GLY A 16 -0.95 24.45 7.19
CA GLY A 16 -2.24 24.36 7.88
C GLY A 16 -2.82 25.71 8.35
N ILE A 17 -2.04 26.79 8.35
CA ILE A 17 -2.43 28.13 8.83
C ILE A 17 -3.08 28.92 7.70
N VAL A 18 -2.43 28.98 6.53
CA VAL A 18 -3.00 29.55 5.30
C VAL A 18 -2.88 28.52 4.16
N PRO A 19 -3.77 27.50 4.16
CA PRO A 19 -3.67 26.42 3.19
C PRO A 19 -3.74 26.89 1.75
N VAL A 20 -3.05 26.18 0.86
CA VAL A 20 -3.05 26.42 -0.60
C VAL A 20 -4.47 26.57 -1.15
N THR A 21 -5.41 25.78 -0.63
CA THR A 21 -6.83 25.83 -1.03
C THR A 21 -7.48 27.18 -0.72
N SER A 22 -7.15 27.82 0.41
CA SER A 22 -7.62 29.16 0.78
C SER A 22 -7.00 30.24 -0.12
N THR A 23 -5.70 30.12 -0.42
CA THR A 23 -5.00 31.03 -1.35
C THR A 23 -5.59 30.95 -2.76
N LYS A 24 -5.79 29.74 -3.30
CA LYS A 24 -6.41 29.53 -4.62
C LYS A 24 -7.80 30.15 -4.72
N LYS A 25 -8.63 30.01 -3.67
CA LYS A 25 -9.97 30.64 -3.61
C LYS A 25 -9.89 32.17 -3.68
N SER A 26 -8.91 32.76 -3.00
CA SER A 26 -8.72 34.21 -2.99
C SER A 26 -8.28 34.73 -4.36
N ILE A 27 -7.33 34.05 -5.01
CA ILE A 27 -6.87 34.41 -6.36
C ILE A 27 -7.99 34.28 -7.39
N LYS A 28 -8.81 33.22 -7.31
CA LYS A 28 -9.98 33.06 -8.21
C LYS A 28 -10.94 34.24 -8.19
N LYS A 29 -11.14 34.89 -7.03
CA LYS A 29 -12.01 36.07 -6.92
C LYS A 29 -11.50 37.28 -7.71
N MET A 30 -10.22 37.31 -8.08
CA MET A 30 -9.66 38.36 -8.92
C MET A 30 -10.08 38.24 -10.39
N MET A 31 -10.64 37.09 -10.81
CA MET A 31 -11.13 36.83 -12.18
C MET A 31 -10.07 37.11 -13.27
N LEU A 32 -8.80 36.89 -12.95
CA LEU A 32 -7.71 37.07 -13.90
C LEU A 32 -7.66 35.88 -14.88
N PRO A 33 -7.55 36.12 -16.20
CA PRO A 33 -7.35 35.03 -17.16
C PRO A 33 -6.04 34.28 -16.91
N VAL A 34 -6.08 32.95 -17.02
CA VAL A 34 -4.87 32.10 -16.95
C VAL A 34 -4.04 32.30 -18.21
N GLU A 35 -2.76 32.63 -18.03
CA GLU A 35 -1.78 32.78 -19.12
C GLU A 35 -0.90 31.55 -19.28
N THR A 36 -0.45 30.94 -18.18
CA THR A 36 0.22 29.63 -18.19
C THR A 36 -0.59 28.70 -17.29
N PRO A 37 -1.11 27.56 -17.81
CA PRO A 37 -1.84 26.57 -17.01
C PRO A 37 -1.05 26.07 -15.81
N TRP A 38 -1.68 25.39 -14.87
CA TRP A 38 -1.01 24.77 -13.71
C TRP A 38 0.05 23.76 -14.18
N TYR A 39 1.27 23.86 -13.66
CA TYR A 39 2.39 22.97 -14.01
C TYR A 39 3.32 22.71 -12.81
N PRO A 40 3.97 21.54 -12.72
CA PRO A 40 5.03 21.31 -11.74
C PRO A 40 6.25 22.16 -12.10
N TRP A 41 6.87 22.78 -11.10
CA TRP A 41 8.17 23.41 -11.27
C TRP A 41 9.27 22.64 -10.55
N PHE A 42 10.52 22.76 -11.03
CA PHE A 42 11.61 21.89 -10.62
C PHE A 42 12.73 22.65 -9.89
N HIS A 43 13.28 22.01 -8.86
CA HIS A 43 14.48 22.41 -8.14
C HIS A 43 15.37 21.17 -7.94
N ASN A 44 16.61 21.22 -8.41
CA ASN A 44 17.54 20.08 -8.33
C ASN A 44 16.97 18.75 -8.87
N ASP A 45 16.27 18.83 -10.01
CA ASP A 45 15.65 17.67 -10.68
C ASP A 45 14.56 16.97 -9.87
N GLU A 46 14.04 17.63 -8.84
CA GLU A 46 12.86 17.23 -8.09
C GLU A 46 11.75 18.28 -8.25
N VAL A 47 10.50 17.86 -8.06
CA VAL A 47 9.36 18.78 -8.05
C VAL A 47 9.54 19.73 -6.86
N GLY A 48 9.81 21.01 -7.13
CA GLY A 48 9.89 22.06 -6.12
C GLY A 48 8.51 22.56 -5.64
N GLY A 49 7.47 22.26 -6.42
CA GLY A 49 6.07 22.61 -6.17
C GLY A 49 5.34 22.77 -7.49
N TYR A 50 4.27 23.56 -7.49
CA TYR A 50 3.46 23.82 -8.68
C TYR A 50 3.24 25.30 -8.89
N ALA A 51 3.04 25.73 -10.14
CA ALA A 51 2.86 27.13 -10.45
C ALA A 51 1.77 27.35 -11.50
N GLN A 52 1.16 28.54 -11.45
CA GLN A 52 0.24 29.03 -12.47
C GLN A 52 0.46 30.54 -12.66
N VAL A 53 0.43 30.97 -13.93
CA VAL A 53 0.65 32.37 -14.29
C VAL A 53 -0.65 32.94 -14.83
N TYR A 54 -1.04 34.11 -14.32
CA TYR A 54 -2.24 34.84 -14.74
C TYR A 54 -1.84 36.13 -15.48
N LYS A 55 -2.74 36.58 -16.37
CA LYS A 55 -2.60 37.87 -17.04
C LYS A 55 -2.46 39.00 -16.02
N GLY A 56 -1.61 39.98 -16.34
CA GLY A 56 -1.28 41.09 -15.45
C GLY A 56 -0.09 40.81 -14.51
N ASN A 57 0.81 39.90 -14.89
CA ASN A 57 2.06 39.58 -14.19
C ASN A 57 1.88 39.02 -12.76
N LEU A 58 0.78 38.28 -12.51
CA LEU A 58 0.58 37.55 -11.27
C LEU A 58 1.03 36.09 -11.45
N THR A 59 1.91 35.61 -10.58
CA THR A 59 2.26 34.18 -10.48
C THR A 59 1.84 33.66 -9.12
N PHE A 60 1.17 32.51 -9.10
CA PHE A 60 0.97 31.74 -7.88
C PHE A 60 1.84 30.50 -7.93
N ALA A 61 2.56 30.22 -6.85
CA ALA A 61 3.39 29.03 -6.73
C ALA A 61 3.21 28.34 -5.37
N THR A 62 3.16 27.02 -5.36
CA THR A 62 3.37 26.25 -4.13
C THR A 62 4.85 25.93 -3.96
N VAL A 63 5.27 25.79 -2.70
CA VAL A 63 6.57 25.22 -2.35
C VAL A 63 6.31 23.91 -1.64
N ARG A 64 6.84 22.85 -2.23
CA ARG A 64 6.63 21.48 -1.79
C ARG A 64 7.32 21.21 -0.47
N GLU A 65 6.68 20.43 0.42
CA GLU A 65 7.16 20.05 1.77
C GLU A 65 7.29 21.24 2.74
N ALA A 66 6.85 22.43 2.34
CA ALA A 66 6.94 23.63 3.15
C ALA A 66 5.64 23.89 3.92
N GLY A 67 5.79 24.30 5.19
CA GLY A 67 4.70 24.86 5.99
C GLY A 67 4.53 26.37 5.78
N HIS A 68 3.88 27.04 6.73
CA HIS A 68 3.59 28.48 6.64
C HIS A 68 4.83 29.35 6.44
N GLN A 69 5.89 29.05 7.16
CA GLN A 69 7.17 29.78 7.10
C GLN A 69 8.06 29.18 6.02
N VAL A 70 7.67 29.27 4.76
CA VAL A 70 8.32 28.57 3.64
C VAL A 70 9.86 28.63 3.65
N PRO A 71 10.54 29.78 3.89
CA PRO A 71 12.01 29.83 3.91
C PRO A 71 12.67 29.03 5.04
N SER A 72 11.97 28.74 6.15
CA SER A 72 12.51 27.93 7.25
C SER A 72 12.36 26.44 7.01
N TYR A 73 11.28 26.03 6.34
CA TYR A 73 11.05 24.62 5.99
C TYR A 73 11.91 24.22 4.80
N GLU A 74 11.89 25.03 3.73
CA GLU A 74 12.47 24.69 2.43
C GLU A 74 13.35 25.81 1.88
N PRO A 75 14.50 26.10 2.51
CA PRO A 75 15.32 27.27 2.18
C PRO A 75 15.84 27.25 0.73
N GLY A 76 16.19 26.08 0.20
CA GLY A 76 16.70 25.93 -1.17
C GLY A 76 15.63 26.24 -2.23
N ARG A 77 14.44 25.64 -2.07
CA ARG A 77 13.28 25.88 -2.95
C ARG A 77 12.78 27.33 -2.83
N ALA A 78 12.73 27.89 -1.62
CA ALA A 78 12.39 29.29 -1.37
C ALA A 78 13.36 30.27 -2.05
N LEU A 79 14.67 30.04 -1.95
CA LEU A 79 15.68 30.86 -2.61
C LEU A 79 15.54 30.79 -4.15
N SER A 80 15.25 29.60 -4.69
CA SER A 80 14.99 29.43 -6.12
C SER A 80 13.82 30.30 -6.58
N LEU A 81 12.72 30.30 -5.83
CA LEU A 81 11.54 31.11 -6.09
C LEU A 81 11.90 32.61 -6.14
N VAL A 82 12.62 33.11 -5.15
CA VAL A 82 13.04 34.52 -5.09
C VAL A 82 13.98 34.89 -6.24
N LYS A 83 14.92 34.01 -6.62
CA LYS A 83 15.84 34.26 -7.75
C LYS A 83 15.08 34.46 -9.06
N HIS A 84 14.09 33.60 -9.35
CA HIS A 84 13.28 33.71 -10.57
C HIS A 84 12.36 34.94 -10.53
N PHE A 85 11.78 35.25 -9.36
CA PHE A 85 11.01 36.48 -9.16
C PHE A 85 11.84 37.73 -9.49
N VAL A 86 13.05 37.85 -8.94
CA VAL A 86 13.93 39.00 -9.18
C VAL A 86 14.33 39.08 -10.66
N ALA A 87 14.77 37.95 -11.24
CA ALA A 87 15.21 37.87 -12.64
C ALA A 87 14.08 38.06 -13.67
N GLY A 88 12.83 37.81 -13.29
CA GLY A 88 11.68 37.93 -14.20
C GLY A 88 11.51 36.75 -15.13
N THR A 89 12.08 35.64 -14.72
CA THR A 89 11.99 34.37 -15.42
C THR A 89 10.86 33.55 -14.83
N LYS A 90 10.27 32.68 -15.65
CA LYS A 90 9.32 31.67 -15.17
C LYS A 90 10.06 30.63 -14.35
N LEU A 91 9.36 29.96 -13.43
CA LEU A 91 9.90 28.79 -12.75
C LEU A 91 10.17 27.67 -13.78
N PRO A 92 11.25 26.88 -13.62
CA PRO A 92 11.58 25.80 -14.56
C PRO A 92 10.47 24.75 -14.58
N ASN A 93 9.91 24.42 -15.74
CA ASN A 93 8.79 23.49 -15.90
C ASN A 93 9.20 22.08 -16.34
N SER A 94 10.50 21.80 -16.36
CA SER A 94 11.07 20.48 -16.62
C SER A 94 12.31 20.28 -15.77
N PRO A 95 12.66 19.02 -15.43
CA PRO A 95 13.95 18.74 -14.81
C PRO A 95 15.09 19.03 -15.81
N ARG A 96 16.29 19.28 -15.29
CA ARG A 96 17.52 19.47 -16.09
C ARG A 96 18.04 18.14 -16.63
N HIS A 97 17.84 17.06 -15.87
CA HIS A 97 18.20 15.69 -16.27
C HIS A 97 16.95 14.81 -16.35
N LYS A 98 17.02 13.74 -17.17
CA LYS A 98 15.95 12.74 -17.22
C LYS A 98 15.88 12.03 -15.86
N ILE A 99 14.74 12.11 -15.19
CA ILE A 99 14.47 11.40 -13.94
C ILE A 99 14.28 9.92 -14.30
N ILE A 100 15.12 9.05 -13.73
CA ILE A 100 14.96 7.60 -13.80
C ILE A 100 14.60 7.15 -12.38
N THR A 101 13.38 6.64 -12.19
CA THR A 101 12.97 6.08 -10.89
C THR A 101 13.23 4.57 -10.91
N LEU A 102 13.96 4.05 -9.92
CA LEU A 102 14.45 2.67 -9.92
C LEU A 102 13.76 1.71 -8.93
N ALA A 103 12.86 2.18 -8.07
CA ALA A 103 12.39 1.41 -6.90
C ALA A 103 10.85 1.41 -6.67
N LYS A 104 10.04 1.53 -7.72
CA LYS A 104 8.56 1.68 -7.59
C LYS A 104 7.75 0.45 -7.98
N ARG A 105 8.31 -0.76 -7.92
CA ARG A 105 7.70 -1.90 -8.61
C ARG A 105 6.30 -2.23 -8.12
N GLN A 106 6.06 -2.33 -6.81
CA GLN A 106 4.70 -2.60 -6.28
C GLN A 106 3.71 -1.50 -6.68
N GLY A 107 4.12 -0.24 -6.56
CA GLY A 107 3.29 0.90 -6.90
C GLY A 107 2.92 0.97 -8.36
N ASP A 108 3.86 0.68 -9.24
CA ASP A 108 3.64 0.68 -10.67
C ASP A 108 2.71 -0.47 -11.09
N VAL A 109 2.83 -1.64 -10.45
CA VAL A 109 1.95 -2.79 -10.69
C VAL A 109 0.49 -2.42 -10.42
N LEU A 110 0.16 -1.86 -9.25
CA LEU A 110 -1.25 -1.50 -8.95
C LEU A 110 -1.77 -0.41 -9.90
N GLY A 111 -0.97 0.63 -10.15
CA GLY A 111 -1.37 1.73 -11.04
C GLY A 111 -1.63 1.26 -12.46
N ASN A 112 -0.75 0.41 -13.00
CA ASN A 112 -0.90 -0.15 -14.34
C ASN A 112 -2.03 -1.18 -14.41
N PHE A 113 -2.26 -1.94 -13.33
CA PHE A 113 -3.35 -2.91 -13.23
C PHE A 113 -4.69 -2.19 -13.35
N TYR A 114 -4.88 -1.10 -12.61
CA TYR A 114 -6.11 -0.30 -12.71
C TYR A 114 -6.32 0.29 -14.10
N LYS A 115 -5.27 0.85 -14.72
CA LYS A 115 -5.34 1.33 -16.10
C LYS A 115 -5.77 0.23 -17.06
N ALA A 116 -5.27 -1.00 -16.89
CA ALA A 116 -5.69 -2.16 -17.68
C ALA A 116 -7.13 -2.59 -17.40
N LYS A 117 -7.54 -2.61 -16.12
CA LYS A 117 -8.90 -2.92 -15.67
C LYS A 117 -9.91 -1.93 -16.24
N GLN A 118 -9.60 -0.63 -16.27
CA GLN A 118 -10.53 0.42 -16.73
C GLN A 118 -10.71 0.51 -18.26
N LYS A 119 -9.92 -0.23 -19.06
CA LYS A 119 -10.11 -0.26 -20.53
C LYS A 119 -11.50 -0.79 -20.89
N LYS A 120 -12.10 -0.19 -21.94
CA LYS A 120 -13.43 -0.56 -22.47
C LYS A 120 -13.58 -2.05 -22.79
N TYR A 121 -12.53 -2.65 -23.35
CA TYR A 121 -12.46 -4.08 -23.70
C TYR A 121 -11.42 -4.80 -22.82
N SER A 122 -11.52 -4.62 -21.50
CA SER A 122 -10.66 -5.34 -20.55
C SER A 122 -11.02 -6.82 -20.51
N SER A 123 -10.00 -7.69 -20.49
CA SER A 123 -10.18 -9.15 -20.31
C SER A 123 -10.34 -9.58 -18.85
N ILE A 124 -10.34 -8.61 -17.92
CA ILE A 124 -10.52 -8.84 -16.49
C ILE A 124 -12.03 -8.97 -16.20
N ASP A 125 -12.43 -10.09 -15.62
CA ASP A 125 -13.73 -10.32 -15.02
C ASP A 125 -13.91 -9.42 -13.80
N LYS A 126 -14.97 -8.63 -13.87
CA LYS A 126 -15.35 -7.57 -12.94
C LYS A 126 -16.61 -7.92 -12.13
N ARG A 127 -17.16 -9.11 -12.33
CA ARG A 127 -18.36 -9.56 -11.62
C ARG A 127 -18.09 -9.61 -10.12
N TYR A 128 -19.17 -9.50 -9.33
CA TYR A 128 -19.09 -9.65 -7.89
C TYR A 128 -18.40 -10.96 -7.53
N PHE A 129 -17.59 -10.91 -6.48
CA PHE A 129 -16.93 -12.09 -5.95
C PHE A 129 -17.98 -13.15 -5.60
N LYS A 130 -17.74 -14.37 -6.03
CA LYS A 130 -18.43 -15.56 -5.56
C LYS A 130 -17.35 -16.47 -4.98
N ALA A 131 -17.53 -16.96 -3.76
CA ALA A 131 -16.71 -18.10 -3.33
C ALA A 131 -16.84 -19.22 -4.36
N ALA A 132 -15.75 -19.95 -4.58
CA ALA A 132 -15.81 -21.13 -5.41
C ALA A 132 -16.87 -22.10 -4.86
N LEU A 133 -17.71 -22.59 -5.76
CA LEU A 133 -18.88 -23.42 -5.52
C LEU A 133 -18.52 -24.87 -5.18
N GLU A 134 -17.24 -25.20 -5.09
CA GLU A 134 -16.77 -26.56 -4.84
C GLU A 134 -16.44 -26.70 -3.36
N ASN A 135 -17.19 -27.57 -2.68
CA ASN A 135 -16.82 -28.04 -1.35
C ASN A 135 -15.37 -28.49 -1.40
N VAL A 136 -14.48 -27.76 -0.74
CA VAL A 136 -13.15 -28.26 -0.41
C VAL A 136 -13.38 -29.50 0.46
N GLU A 137 -13.32 -30.68 -0.16
CA GLU A 137 -13.38 -31.94 0.57
C GLU A 137 -12.12 -32.01 1.44
N LEU A 138 -12.25 -31.66 2.71
CA LEU A 138 -11.13 -31.47 3.64
C LEU A 138 -10.19 -32.68 3.62
N ASP A 139 -10.74 -33.89 3.58
CA ASP A 139 -9.97 -35.15 3.53
C ASP A 139 -9.14 -35.32 2.24
N LYS A 140 -9.48 -34.61 1.16
CA LYS A 140 -8.74 -34.63 -0.12
C LYS A 140 -7.70 -33.53 -0.25
N VAL A 141 -7.80 -32.46 0.54
CA VAL A 141 -6.89 -31.30 0.44
C VAL A 141 -5.90 -31.21 1.60
N ILE A 142 -6.17 -31.85 2.73
CA ILE A 142 -5.23 -31.93 3.84
C ILE A 142 -4.23 -33.05 3.55
N LEU A 143 -2.99 -32.66 3.31
CA LEU A 143 -1.87 -33.56 3.04
C LEU A 143 -1.13 -33.89 4.34
N PRO A 144 -0.44 -35.05 4.44
CA PRO A 144 0.40 -35.37 5.60
C PRO A 144 1.45 -34.29 5.90
N GLN A 145 1.52 -33.84 7.16
CA GLN A 145 2.41 -32.74 7.58
C GLN A 145 3.44 -33.15 8.63
N GLU A 146 3.46 -34.41 9.07
CA GLU A 146 4.32 -34.89 10.16
C GLU A 146 5.80 -34.65 9.87
N GLY A 147 6.49 -33.99 10.80
CA GLY A 147 7.94 -33.73 10.71
C GLY A 147 8.34 -32.65 9.69
N LEU A 148 7.38 -31.98 9.03
CA LEU A 148 7.70 -30.91 8.07
C LEU A 148 8.01 -29.58 8.75
N LYS A 149 7.43 -29.31 9.93
CA LYS A 149 7.71 -28.09 10.71
C LYS A 149 9.21 -27.95 11.03
N GLU A 150 9.86 -29.04 11.44
CA GLU A 150 11.27 -29.05 11.81
C GLU A 150 12.16 -28.77 10.59
N LYS A 151 11.73 -29.18 9.40
CA LYS A 151 12.45 -28.91 8.14
C LYS A 151 12.36 -27.45 7.73
N ASP A 152 11.26 -26.78 8.07
CA ASP A 152 11.07 -25.36 7.77
C ASP A 152 11.82 -24.44 8.75
N TRP A 153 12.42 -24.96 9.83
CA TRP A 153 13.08 -24.13 10.83
C TRP A 153 14.28 -23.37 10.26
N ILE A 154 14.26 -22.04 10.39
CA ILE A 154 15.35 -21.16 9.96
C ILE A 154 16.24 -20.86 11.17
N LYS A 155 17.39 -21.53 11.24
CA LYS A 155 18.35 -21.32 12.34
C LYS A 155 18.86 -19.88 12.41
N LYS A 156 19.25 -19.31 11.27
CA LYS A 156 19.72 -17.92 11.14
C LYS A 156 19.76 -17.52 9.66
N LEU A 157 19.26 -16.34 9.32
CA LEU A 157 19.43 -15.73 8.01
C LEU A 157 20.83 -15.10 7.87
N PRO A 158 21.43 -15.09 6.66
CA PRO A 158 22.71 -14.42 6.43
C PRO A 158 22.68 -12.94 6.82
N GLY A 159 23.64 -12.49 7.62
CA GLY A 159 23.67 -11.09 8.08
C GLY A 159 22.62 -10.73 9.15
N GLN A 160 21.86 -11.69 9.67
CA GLN A 160 20.86 -11.47 10.72
C GLN A 160 21.50 -11.10 12.08
N PRO A 161 20.97 -10.09 12.79
CA PRO A 161 21.32 -9.81 14.17
C PRO A 161 20.76 -10.87 15.15
N PRO A 162 21.24 -10.95 16.40
CA PRO A 162 20.71 -11.87 17.40
C PRO A 162 19.22 -11.66 17.69
N VAL A 163 18.47 -12.77 17.83
CA VAL A 163 17.03 -12.78 18.15
C VAL A 163 16.69 -13.81 19.21
N LYS A 164 15.51 -13.66 19.81
CA LYS A 164 14.98 -14.56 20.86
C LYS A 164 13.74 -15.36 20.45
N PHE A 165 13.24 -15.14 19.23
CA PHE A 165 12.10 -15.86 18.66
C PHE A 165 12.57 -16.92 17.66
N GLN A 166 11.70 -17.88 17.37
CA GLN A 166 11.92 -18.84 16.29
C GLN A 166 11.27 -18.33 15.00
N GLN A 167 11.84 -18.75 13.88
CA GLN A 167 11.42 -18.36 12.54
C GLN A 167 11.47 -19.59 11.64
N TYR A 168 10.54 -19.63 10.69
CA TYR A 168 10.31 -20.77 9.82
C TYR A 168 10.05 -20.27 8.41
N GLY A 169 10.44 -21.04 7.41
CA GLY A 169 10.13 -20.75 6.02
C GLY A 169 10.16 -22.01 5.19
N GLY A 170 9.25 -22.10 4.23
CA GLY A 170 9.10 -23.31 3.45
C GLY A 170 7.85 -23.28 2.60
N TYR A 171 7.55 -24.43 1.99
CA TYR A 171 6.48 -24.60 1.03
C TYR A 171 5.32 -25.40 1.61
N VAL A 172 4.11 -24.95 1.32
CA VAL A 172 2.88 -25.70 1.55
C VAL A 172 2.22 -25.93 0.20
N THR A 173 2.04 -27.20 -0.16
CA THR A 173 1.34 -27.60 -1.38
C THR A 173 -0.14 -27.28 -1.24
N VAL A 174 -0.69 -26.56 -2.24
CA VAL A 174 -2.12 -26.19 -2.29
C VAL A 174 -2.87 -26.92 -3.39
N ASN A 175 -2.15 -27.46 -4.38
CA ASN A 175 -2.72 -28.31 -5.42
C ASN A 175 -1.64 -29.29 -5.95
N GLU A 176 -1.76 -30.57 -5.60
CA GLU A 176 -0.80 -31.61 -6.01
C GLU A 176 -0.78 -31.84 -7.53
N SER A 177 -1.95 -31.89 -8.17
CA SER A 177 -2.05 -32.20 -9.60
C SER A 177 -1.48 -31.09 -10.47
N ALA A 178 -1.60 -29.84 -10.05
CA ALA A 178 -0.97 -28.70 -10.70
C ALA A 178 0.52 -28.53 -10.33
N GLY A 179 0.99 -29.23 -9.30
CA GLY A 179 2.30 -29.00 -8.68
C GLY A 179 2.43 -27.60 -8.10
N ARG A 180 1.35 -27.09 -7.49
CA ARG A 180 1.25 -25.73 -6.97
C ARG A 180 1.54 -25.69 -5.48
N ALA A 181 2.48 -24.85 -5.08
CA ALA A 181 2.86 -24.64 -3.68
C ALA A 181 3.10 -23.16 -3.39
N LEU A 182 2.65 -22.72 -2.21
CA LEU A 182 2.88 -21.37 -1.72
C LEU A 182 4.01 -21.36 -0.69
N TYR A 183 4.90 -20.39 -0.82
CA TYR A 183 5.99 -20.12 0.10
C TYR A 183 5.52 -19.20 1.22
N TYR A 184 5.96 -19.49 2.44
CA TYR A 184 5.71 -18.66 3.60
C TYR A 184 6.99 -18.36 4.36
N TYR A 185 6.99 -17.23 5.06
CA TYR A 185 7.95 -16.91 6.12
C TYR A 185 7.16 -16.61 7.39
N PHE A 186 7.46 -17.31 8.46
CA PHE A 186 6.75 -17.21 9.74
C PHE A 186 7.72 -16.81 10.85
N THR A 187 7.31 -15.86 11.68
CA THR A 187 8.06 -15.45 12.86
C THR A 187 7.18 -15.59 14.08
N GLU A 188 7.66 -16.34 15.07
CA GLU A 188 7.01 -16.38 16.37
C GLU A 188 7.05 -15.00 17.04
N ALA A 189 6.09 -14.77 17.91
CA ALA A 189 6.05 -13.59 18.75
C ALA A 189 7.27 -13.53 19.67
N GLU A 190 7.96 -12.39 19.72
CA GLU A 190 9.19 -12.23 20.50
C GLU A 190 8.96 -12.26 22.02
N ASN A 191 7.80 -11.75 22.48
CA ASN A 191 7.52 -11.58 23.91
C ASN A 191 6.69 -12.72 24.52
N SER A 192 5.79 -13.35 23.74
CA SER A 192 4.99 -14.47 24.22
C SER A 192 4.40 -15.28 23.07
N LYS A 193 4.66 -16.59 23.07
CA LYS A 193 4.05 -17.53 22.12
C LYS A 193 2.52 -17.62 22.25
N SER A 194 1.93 -17.11 23.33
CA SER A 194 0.47 -17.11 23.53
C SER A 194 -0.26 -16.04 22.71
N LEU A 195 0.46 -15.11 22.09
CA LEU A 195 -0.10 -14.03 21.27
C LEU A 195 -0.85 -14.59 20.03
N PRO A 196 -1.78 -13.83 19.45
CA PRO A 196 -2.59 -14.29 18.32
C PRO A 196 -1.74 -14.61 17.08
N LEU A 197 -2.34 -15.36 16.14
CA LEU A 197 -1.77 -15.59 14.82
C LEU A 197 -2.26 -14.49 13.87
N LEU A 198 -1.33 -13.84 13.18
CA LEU A 198 -1.61 -12.77 12.24
C LEU A 198 -1.02 -13.12 10.87
N LEU A 199 -1.90 -13.32 9.88
CA LEU A 199 -1.49 -13.44 8.48
C LEU A 199 -1.27 -12.04 7.89
N TRP A 200 -0.20 -11.86 7.11
CA TRP A 200 0.06 -10.67 6.32
C TRP A 200 0.11 -11.00 4.82
N LEU A 201 -0.61 -10.20 4.03
CA LEU A 201 -0.66 -10.27 2.57
C LEU A 201 -0.32 -8.89 1.98
N ASN A 202 0.75 -8.80 1.20
CA ASN A 202 0.94 -7.66 0.30
C ASN A 202 0.01 -7.75 -0.92
N GLY A 203 -0.14 -6.63 -1.62
CA GLY A 203 -1.04 -6.51 -2.78
C GLY A 203 -0.36 -6.75 -4.13
N GLY A 204 -0.31 -5.68 -4.94
CA GLY A 204 0.05 -5.73 -6.35
C GLY A 204 -1.16 -5.47 -7.25
N PRO A 205 -1.81 -6.51 -7.84
CA PRO A 205 -1.73 -7.93 -7.52
C PRO A 205 -0.40 -8.60 -7.92
N GLY A 206 -0.01 -9.64 -7.20
CA GLY A 206 1.15 -10.47 -7.53
C GLY A 206 2.49 -9.99 -6.95
N CYS A 207 2.46 -9.24 -5.85
CA CYS A 207 3.67 -8.77 -5.16
C CYS A 207 3.94 -9.55 -3.87
N SER A 208 5.22 -9.69 -3.52
CA SER A 208 5.69 -10.58 -2.46
C SER A 208 5.45 -10.02 -1.05
N SER A 209 4.88 -10.86 -0.19
CA SER A 209 4.76 -10.58 1.24
C SER A 209 6.06 -10.71 2.01
N ILE A 210 7.07 -11.39 1.45
CA ILE A 210 8.41 -11.47 2.04
C ILE A 210 9.20 -10.22 1.69
N ALA A 211 9.11 -9.74 0.44
CA ALA A 211 9.81 -8.54 -0.02
C ALA A 211 9.41 -7.31 0.78
N TYR A 212 8.13 -6.96 0.68
CA TYR A 212 7.62 -5.72 1.24
C TYR A 212 7.30 -5.93 2.72
N GLY A 213 6.31 -6.78 3.02
CA GLY A 213 5.87 -7.05 4.40
C GLY A 213 7.00 -7.45 5.36
N ALA A 214 7.74 -8.52 5.05
CA ALA A 214 8.73 -9.05 5.98
C ALA A 214 10.06 -8.28 6.01
N MET A 215 10.53 -7.77 4.87
CA MET A 215 11.89 -7.22 4.74
C MET A 215 11.93 -5.69 4.60
N GLU A 216 10.81 -5.04 4.28
CA GLU A 216 10.72 -3.59 4.05
C GLU A 216 9.75 -2.87 5.01
N GLU A 217 8.74 -3.56 5.55
CA GLU A 217 7.62 -2.92 6.27
C GLU A 217 7.44 -3.31 7.75
N LEU A 218 7.14 -4.56 8.10
CA LEU A 218 6.71 -4.89 9.46
C LEU A 218 7.31 -6.15 10.05
N GLY A 219 8.11 -6.88 9.27
CA GLY A 219 8.86 -8.02 9.79
C GLY A 219 9.97 -7.62 10.77
N PRO A 220 10.61 -8.63 11.39
CA PRO A 220 11.61 -8.42 12.45
C PRO A 220 12.92 -7.80 11.96
N PHE A 221 13.14 -7.78 10.65
CA PHE A 221 14.36 -7.29 10.04
C PHE A 221 14.08 -6.34 8.90
N ARG A 222 15.09 -5.54 8.60
CA ARG A 222 15.18 -4.69 7.42
C ARG A 222 16.48 -4.97 6.70
N VAL A 223 16.46 -4.91 5.38
CA VAL A 223 17.66 -5.11 4.56
C VAL A 223 18.47 -3.82 4.52
N ASN A 224 19.77 -3.93 4.78
CA ASN A 224 20.69 -2.80 4.67
C ASN A 224 21.00 -2.47 3.21
N SER A 225 21.45 -1.23 2.96
CA SER A 225 21.81 -0.74 1.63
C SER A 225 22.97 -1.46 0.94
N ASP A 226 23.62 -2.41 1.60
CA ASP A 226 24.62 -3.29 1.00
C ASP A 226 23.99 -4.50 0.28
N GLY A 227 22.67 -4.71 0.44
CA GLY A 227 21.94 -5.87 -0.07
C GLY A 227 22.39 -7.20 0.53
N LYS A 228 23.10 -7.17 1.67
CA LYS A 228 23.79 -8.34 2.25
C LYS A 228 23.53 -8.54 3.74
N THR A 229 23.35 -7.47 4.48
CA THR A 229 23.17 -7.55 5.93
C THR A 229 21.79 -7.09 6.34
N LEU A 230 21.36 -7.53 7.52
CA LEU A 230 20.07 -7.16 8.10
C LEU A 230 20.28 -6.30 9.34
N HIS A 231 19.36 -5.39 9.61
CA HIS A 231 19.24 -4.73 10.91
C HIS A 231 17.89 -5.05 11.57
N ARG A 232 17.83 -4.94 12.90
CA ARG A 232 16.59 -5.16 13.67
C ARG A 232 15.57 -4.08 13.34
N ASN A 233 14.33 -4.48 13.10
CA ASN A 233 13.19 -3.57 13.16
C ASN A 233 12.68 -3.51 14.62
N HIS A 234 12.89 -2.38 15.30
CA HIS A 234 12.43 -2.19 16.68
C HIS A 234 10.91 -2.04 16.82
N TYR A 235 10.20 -1.92 15.71
CA TYR A 235 8.75 -1.78 15.64
C TYR A 235 8.09 -2.93 14.88
N ALA A 236 8.77 -4.08 14.82
CA ALA A 236 8.26 -5.26 14.15
C ALA A 236 6.93 -5.73 14.75
N TRP A 237 6.01 -6.20 13.91
CA TRP A 237 4.70 -6.65 14.36
C TRP A 237 4.74 -7.98 15.12
N ASN A 238 5.85 -8.72 15.02
CA ASN A 238 6.07 -9.90 15.87
C ASN A 238 6.33 -9.55 17.35
N LEU A 239 6.34 -8.26 17.71
CA LEU A 239 6.22 -7.80 19.09
C LEU A 239 4.79 -7.93 19.65
N ALA A 240 3.77 -8.00 18.78
CA ALA A 240 2.36 -8.03 19.12
C ALA A 240 1.62 -9.32 18.68
N ALA A 241 2.18 -10.09 17.74
CA ALA A 241 1.57 -11.32 17.22
C ALA A 241 2.62 -12.36 16.79
N ASN A 242 2.16 -13.59 16.54
CA ASN A 242 2.90 -14.53 15.71
C ASN A 242 2.55 -14.20 14.24
N VAL A 243 3.54 -13.81 13.44
CA VAL A 243 3.29 -13.19 12.11
C VAL A 243 3.67 -14.15 11.00
N LEU A 244 2.70 -14.44 10.14
CA LEU A 244 2.81 -15.31 8.97
C LEU A 244 2.75 -14.46 7.70
N PHE A 245 3.86 -14.37 6.97
CA PHE A 245 3.95 -13.71 5.68
C PHE A 245 3.77 -14.77 4.58
N LEU A 246 2.79 -14.58 3.71
CA LEU A 246 2.46 -15.53 2.65
C LEU A 246 2.67 -14.91 1.27
N GLU A 247 3.54 -15.50 0.46
CA GLU A 247 3.63 -15.16 -0.97
C GLU A 247 2.50 -15.83 -1.73
N SER A 248 1.50 -15.05 -2.12
CA SER A 248 0.31 -15.53 -2.81
C SER A 248 -0.11 -14.56 -3.92
N PRO A 249 -0.59 -15.05 -5.08
CA PRO A 249 -0.78 -16.47 -5.45
C PRO A 249 0.51 -17.16 -5.94
N ALA A 250 0.40 -18.40 -6.41
CA ALA A 250 1.52 -19.11 -7.05
C ALA A 250 2.09 -18.32 -8.24
N GLY A 251 3.41 -18.22 -8.32
CA GLY A 251 4.14 -17.32 -9.22
C GLY A 251 4.65 -16.04 -8.55
N VAL A 252 4.16 -15.70 -7.36
CA VAL A 252 4.69 -14.58 -6.57
C VAL A 252 5.95 -15.00 -5.82
N GLY A 253 7.05 -14.29 -6.07
CA GLY A 253 8.30 -14.50 -5.36
C GLY A 253 8.80 -15.93 -5.44
N PHE A 254 8.84 -16.63 -4.31
CA PHE A 254 9.26 -18.04 -4.25
C PHE A 254 8.12 -19.05 -4.49
N SER A 255 6.85 -18.63 -4.38
CA SER A 255 5.69 -19.48 -4.65
C SER A 255 5.63 -19.88 -6.12
N TYR A 256 5.29 -21.15 -6.41
CA TYR A 256 5.39 -21.68 -7.76
C TYR A 256 4.24 -22.62 -8.14
N THR A 257 4.18 -22.92 -9.43
CA THR A 257 3.31 -23.93 -10.04
C THR A 257 4.06 -24.63 -11.17
N ASN A 258 3.87 -25.95 -11.30
CA ASN A 258 4.38 -26.72 -12.43
C ASN A 258 3.45 -26.63 -13.65
N THR A 259 2.27 -26.03 -13.49
CA THR A 259 1.25 -25.90 -14.53
C THR A 259 1.23 -24.49 -15.11
N SER A 260 1.81 -24.32 -16.29
CA SER A 260 1.97 -23.00 -16.91
C SER A 260 0.67 -22.22 -17.16
N SER A 261 -0.50 -22.88 -17.27
CA SER A 261 -1.79 -22.19 -17.43
C SER A 261 -2.21 -21.40 -16.20
N ASP A 262 -1.73 -21.76 -15.01
CA ASP A 262 -2.02 -21.06 -13.77
C ASP A 262 -1.52 -19.62 -13.81
N LEU A 263 -0.36 -19.39 -14.44
CA LEU A 263 0.23 -18.07 -14.62
C LEU A 263 -0.42 -17.26 -15.76
N ARG A 264 -1.22 -17.90 -16.62
CA ARG A 264 -1.92 -17.25 -17.76
C ARG A 264 -3.35 -16.85 -17.45
N SER A 265 -3.93 -17.38 -16.37
CA SER A 265 -5.28 -17.06 -15.93
C SER A 265 -5.43 -16.94 -14.40
N PRO A 266 -4.56 -16.19 -13.71
CA PRO A 266 -4.70 -15.97 -12.27
C PRO A 266 -5.88 -15.05 -11.95
N GLY A 267 -6.36 -15.06 -10.71
CA GLY A 267 -7.43 -14.17 -10.28
C GLY A 267 -7.75 -14.29 -8.80
N ASP A 268 -8.60 -13.37 -8.33
CA ASP A 268 -9.02 -13.28 -6.93
C ASP A 268 -9.63 -14.59 -6.39
N GLU A 269 -10.45 -15.30 -7.20
CA GLU A 269 -11.13 -16.54 -6.77
C GLU A 269 -10.15 -17.68 -6.49
N THR A 270 -9.27 -17.99 -7.43
CA THR A 270 -8.25 -19.04 -7.25
C THR A 270 -7.27 -18.68 -6.12
N THR A 271 -6.93 -17.39 -5.99
CA THR A 271 -6.08 -16.89 -4.90
C THR A 271 -6.71 -17.13 -3.53
N ALA A 272 -8.01 -16.83 -3.37
CA ALA A 272 -8.72 -17.04 -2.10
C ALA A 272 -8.80 -18.54 -1.74
N ASN A 273 -9.08 -19.40 -2.72
CA ASN A 273 -9.14 -20.86 -2.50
C ASN A 273 -7.79 -21.45 -2.09
N ASP A 274 -6.73 -21.13 -2.85
CA ASP A 274 -5.38 -21.62 -2.56
C ASP A 274 -4.93 -21.14 -1.16
N ASN A 275 -5.28 -19.92 -0.76
CA ASN A 275 -4.98 -19.40 0.57
C ASN A 275 -5.72 -20.14 1.69
N VAL A 276 -6.96 -20.58 1.48
CA VAL A 276 -7.66 -21.43 2.46
C VAL A 276 -6.98 -22.79 2.58
N VAL A 277 -6.67 -23.45 1.46
CA VAL A 277 -5.99 -24.75 1.46
C VAL A 277 -4.61 -24.64 2.11
N PHE A 278 -3.89 -23.56 1.83
CA PHE A 278 -2.62 -23.23 2.49
C PHE A 278 -2.80 -23.17 4.01
N LEU A 279 -3.76 -22.40 4.52
CA LEU A 279 -3.98 -22.24 5.96
C LEU A 279 -4.36 -23.56 6.64
N LEU A 280 -5.22 -24.37 6.01
CA LEU A 280 -5.60 -25.68 6.54
C LEU A 280 -4.38 -26.59 6.69
N ASN A 281 -3.57 -26.74 5.64
CA ASN A 281 -2.35 -27.55 5.68
C ASN A 281 -1.30 -26.95 6.63
N TRP A 282 -1.15 -25.63 6.67
CA TRP A 282 -0.20 -24.97 7.56
C TRP A 282 -0.57 -25.18 9.03
N LEU A 283 -1.86 -25.15 9.38
CA LEU A 283 -2.34 -25.43 10.74
C LEU A 283 -2.19 -26.90 11.15
N GLU A 284 -2.21 -27.84 10.22
CA GLU A 284 -1.79 -29.23 10.48
C GLU A 284 -0.29 -29.33 10.75
N ARG A 285 0.54 -28.55 10.05
CA ARG A 285 1.99 -28.47 10.28
C ARG A 285 2.36 -27.78 11.58
N PHE A 286 1.61 -26.75 11.99
CA PHE A 286 1.80 -26.00 13.23
C PHE A 286 0.57 -26.13 14.14
N PRO A 287 0.33 -27.32 14.72
CA PRO A 287 -0.91 -27.64 15.43
C PRO A 287 -1.15 -26.77 16.67
N GLU A 288 -0.11 -26.18 17.26
CA GLU A 288 -0.24 -25.26 18.39
C GLU A 288 -0.98 -23.95 18.08
N TYR A 289 -1.26 -23.67 16.80
CA TYR A 289 -2.03 -22.50 16.35
C TYR A 289 -3.47 -22.81 15.93
N LYS A 290 -3.91 -24.08 15.83
CA LYS A 290 -5.28 -24.45 15.38
C LYS A 290 -6.41 -23.73 16.11
N ASN A 291 -6.28 -23.59 17.43
CA ASN A 291 -7.28 -22.93 18.28
C ASN A 291 -6.91 -21.48 18.63
N ARG A 292 -5.84 -20.93 18.03
CA ARG A 292 -5.39 -19.56 18.30
C ARG A 292 -6.38 -18.58 17.67
N ASP A 293 -6.56 -17.42 18.29
CA ASP A 293 -7.23 -16.30 17.63
C ASP A 293 -6.46 -15.92 16.36
N PHE A 294 -7.15 -15.99 15.23
CA PHE A 294 -6.59 -15.75 13.91
C PHE A 294 -7.08 -14.44 13.34
N TYR A 295 -6.15 -13.65 12.81
CA TYR A 295 -6.41 -12.38 12.17
C TYR A 295 -5.77 -12.36 10.79
N ILE A 296 -6.45 -11.71 9.84
CA ILE A 296 -5.91 -11.49 8.50
C ILE A 296 -5.61 -10.00 8.36
N SER A 297 -4.41 -9.70 7.91
CA SER A 297 -3.97 -8.35 7.61
C SER A 297 -3.36 -8.29 6.22
N GLY A 298 -3.35 -7.09 5.66
CA GLY A 298 -2.70 -6.83 4.39
C GLY A 298 -2.87 -5.39 3.95
N GLU A 299 -2.26 -5.08 2.82
CA GLU A 299 -2.28 -3.73 2.27
C GLU A 299 -2.56 -3.67 0.76
N SER A 300 -2.89 -2.48 0.27
CA SER A 300 -2.99 -2.22 -1.17
C SER A 300 -4.08 -3.07 -1.83
N TYR A 301 -3.74 -3.82 -2.88
CA TYR A 301 -4.65 -4.80 -3.50
C TYR A 301 -5.07 -5.95 -2.56
N ALA A 302 -4.39 -6.16 -1.42
CA ALA A 302 -4.90 -7.06 -0.39
C ALA A 302 -6.19 -6.57 0.27
N GLY A 303 -6.61 -5.32 0.00
CA GLY A 303 -7.99 -4.89 0.19
C GLY A 303 -9.02 -5.81 -0.49
N HIS A 304 -8.64 -6.49 -1.58
CA HIS A 304 -9.39 -7.60 -2.17
C HIS A 304 -9.12 -8.93 -1.47
N TYR A 305 -7.85 -9.32 -1.37
CA TYR A 305 -7.46 -10.64 -0.88
C TYR A 305 -7.97 -10.93 0.53
N VAL A 306 -7.88 -9.96 1.44
CA VAL A 306 -8.20 -10.15 2.86
C VAL A 306 -9.71 -10.40 3.07
N PRO A 307 -10.65 -9.57 2.57
CA PRO A 307 -12.08 -9.85 2.68
C PRO A 307 -12.52 -11.11 1.92
N GLN A 308 -11.88 -11.42 0.79
CA GLN A 308 -12.18 -12.64 0.02
C GLN A 308 -11.75 -13.91 0.76
N LEU A 309 -10.57 -13.90 1.37
CA LEU A 309 -10.11 -15.00 2.23
C LEU A 309 -10.98 -15.12 3.49
N ALA A 310 -11.37 -14.01 4.12
CA ALA A 310 -12.30 -14.03 5.25
C ALA A 310 -13.64 -14.66 4.87
N HIS A 311 -14.20 -14.27 3.72
CA HIS A 311 -15.41 -14.88 3.17
C HIS A 311 -15.25 -16.39 2.97
N ALA A 312 -14.16 -16.83 2.33
CA ALA A 312 -13.90 -18.24 2.09
C ALA A 312 -13.78 -19.04 3.41
N ILE A 313 -13.07 -18.51 4.41
CA ILE A 313 -12.97 -19.14 5.74
C ILE A 313 -14.34 -19.28 6.41
N LEU A 314 -15.13 -18.20 6.44
CA LEU A 314 -16.47 -18.21 7.03
C LEU A 314 -17.38 -19.22 6.32
N HIS A 315 -17.28 -19.29 4.99
CA HIS A 315 -18.02 -20.24 4.17
C HIS A 315 -17.64 -21.70 4.51
N HIS A 316 -16.35 -22.02 4.55
CA HIS A 316 -15.89 -23.38 4.87
C HIS A 316 -16.19 -23.79 6.32
N ASN A 317 -16.05 -22.89 7.29
CA ASN A 317 -16.48 -23.14 8.66
C ASN A 317 -17.97 -23.50 8.73
N LYS A 318 -18.81 -22.76 7.99
CA LYS A 318 -20.25 -23.02 7.92
C LYS A 318 -20.57 -24.37 7.27
N LEU A 319 -19.91 -24.70 6.15
CA LEU A 319 -20.10 -25.98 5.45
C LEU A 319 -19.67 -27.18 6.31
N ALA A 320 -18.55 -27.06 7.04
CA ALA A 320 -18.05 -28.10 7.92
C ALA A 320 -18.82 -28.22 9.24
N ASN A 321 -19.74 -27.28 9.53
CA ASN A 321 -20.46 -27.17 10.79
C ASN A 321 -19.53 -27.18 12.03
N MET A 322 -18.32 -26.61 11.87
CA MET A 322 -17.32 -26.50 12.93
C MET A 322 -16.37 -25.33 12.65
N THR A 323 -15.60 -24.90 13.64
CA THR A 323 -14.57 -23.88 13.44
C THR A 323 -13.28 -24.55 12.96
N LEU A 324 -13.03 -24.51 11.65
CA LEU A 324 -11.77 -24.98 11.05
C LEU A 324 -10.65 -23.96 11.30
N ILE A 325 -10.96 -22.67 11.10
CA ILE A 325 -10.06 -21.54 11.37
C ILE A 325 -10.80 -20.52 12.23
N ASN A 326 -10.22 -20.19 13.39
CA ASN A 326 -10.81 -19.29 14.40
C ASN A 326 -10.59 -17.81 14.05
N LEU A 327 -11.20 -17.36 12.95
CA LEU A 327 -11.11 -15.97 12.46
C LEU A 327 -11.79 -14.98 13.42
N LYS A 328 -11.04 -14.00 13.93
CA LYS A 328 -11.52 -12.96 14.86
C LYS A 328 -11.61 -11.57 14.25
N GLY A 329 -10.78 -11.26 13.26
CA GLY A 329 -10.77 -9.93 12.66
C GLY A 329 -9.94 -9.82 11.40
N ILE A 330 -10.24 -8.79 10.63
CA ILE A 330 -9.46 -8.35 9.48
C ILE A 330 -9.04 -6.88 9.63
N ILE A 331 -7.82 -6.56 9.20
CA ILE A 331 -7.33 -5.19 9.13
C ILE A 331 -6.64 -4.93 7.78
N ILE A 332 -7.10 -3.93 7.03
CA ILE A 332 -6.59 -3.63 5.68
C ILE A 332 -6.04 -2.20 5.59
N GLY A 333 -4.79 -2.07 5.13
CA GLY A 333 -4.06 -0.81 4.99
C GLY A 333 -4.09 -0.26 3.58
N ASN A 334 -4.35 1.04 3.41
CA ASN A 334 -4.31 1.74 2.12
C ASN A 334 -5.02 0.93 1.01
N ALA A 335 -6.21 0.43 1.39
CA ALA A 335 -6.81 -0.74 0.77
C ALA A 335 -7.66 -0.39 -0.44
N VAL A 336 -7.47 -1.13 -1.53
CA VAL A 336 -8.40 -1.15 -2.66
C VAL A 336 -9.71 -1.78 -2.23
N ILE A 337 -10.83 -1.07 -2.36
CA ILE A 337 -12.13 -1.49 -1.83
C ILE A 337 -13.23 -1.46 -2.90
N ASN A 338 -13.26 -0.41 -3.71
CA ASN A 338 -14.33 -0.19 -4.67
C ASN A 338 -13.87 0.75 -5.78
N ASP A 339 -13.70 0.21 -6.99
CA ASP A 339 -13.08 0.86 -8.15
C ASP A 339 -13.56 2.31 -8.35
N TRP A 340 -14.88 2.53 -8.26
CA TRP A 340 -15.49 3.84 -8.50
C TRP A 340 -15.10 4.87 -7.43
N THR A 341 -15.23 4.51 -6.15
CA THR A 341 -14.86 5.40 -5.03
C THR A 341 -13.36 5.60 -4.96
N ASP A 342 -12.59 4.56 -5.31
CA ASP A 342 -11.15 4.59 -5.23
C ASP A 342 -10.58 5.54 -6.28
N THR A 343 -11.10 5.49 -7.50
CA THR A 343 -10.70 6.38 -8.59
C THR A 343 -11.14 7.83 -8.32
N LEU A 344 -12.39 8.06 -7.88
CA LEU A 344 -12.86 9.42 -7.60
C LEU A 344 -12.12 10.04 -6.41
N GLY A 345 -11.93 9.27 -5.33
CA GLY A 345 -11.18 9.71 -4.16
C GLY A 345 -9.73 10.05 -4.48
N ASN A 346 -9.11 9.33 -5.41
CA ASN A 346 -7.76 9.62 -5.87
C ASN A 346 -7.64 11.03 -6.49
N TRP A 347 -8.55 11.39 -7.39
CA TRP A 347 -8.53 12.72 -8.00
C TRP A 347 -8.89 13.84 -7.00
N GLU A 348 -9.77 13.57 -6.05
CA GLU A 348 -10.07 14.49 -4.93
C GLU A 348 -8.83 14.77 -4.07
N TYR A 349 -8.02 13.73 -3.84
CA TYR A 349 -6.77 13.84 -3.11
C TYR A 349 -5.75 14.71 -3.85
N PHE A 350 -5.53 14.47 -5.15
CA PHE A 350 -4.60 15.27 -5.95
C PHE A 350 -5.01 16.74 -6.01
N ALA A 351 -6.30 17.03 -6.14
CA ALA A 351 -6.80 18.39 -6.15
C ALA A 351 -6.60 19.09 -4.80
N SER A 352 -6.90 18.39 -3.69
CA SER A 352 -6.76 18.96 -2.33
C SER A 352 -5.31 19.19 -1.91
N HIS A 353 -4.35 18.42 -2.45
CA HIS A 353 -2.92 18.58 -2.23
C HIS A 353 -2.24 19.42 -3.32
N ALA A 354 -3.04 20.11 -4.15
CA ALA A 354 -2.57 21.00 -5.22
C ALA A 354 -1.64 20.33 -6.26
N LEU A 355 -1.68 19.01 -6.37
CA LEU A 355 -0.94 18.27 -7.40
C LEU A 355 -1.56 18.50 -8.80
N ILE A 356 -2.87 18.78 -8.84
CA ILE A 356 -3.59 19.18 -10.05
C ILE A 356 -4.39 20.47 -9.82
N SER A 357 -4.78 21.14 -10.90
CA SER A 357 -5.66 22.31 -10.80
C SER A 357 -7.09 21.92 -10.44
N ASP A 358 -7.84 22.85 -9.84
CA ASP A 358 -9.25 22.60 -9.52
C ASP A 358 -10.06 22.42 -10.82
N GLU A 359 -9.71 23.17 -11.88
CA GLU A 359 -10.34 23.07 -13.19
C GLU A 359 -10.14 21.69 -13.79
N ASN A 360 -8.92 21.15 -13.70
CA ASN A 360 -8.62 19.82 -14.20
C ASN A 360 -9.40 18.75 -13.43
N PHE A 361 -9.50 18.86 -12.10
CA PHE A 361 -10.34 17.97 -11.29
C PHE A 361 -11.83 18.06 -11.65
N LEU A 362 -12.37 19.28 -11.83
CA LEU A 362 -13.77 19.48 -12.22
C LEU A 362 -14.05 18.91 -13.62
N ASP A 363 -13.12 19.07 -14.56
CA ASP A 363 -13.22 18.48 -15.90
C ASP A 363 -13.13 16.95 -15.86
N ILE A 364 -12.28 16.36 -15.01
CA ILE A 364 -12.26 14.91 -14.76
C ILE A 364 -13.62 14.46 -14.26
N LYS A 365 -14.16 15.10 -13.23
CA LYS A 365 -15.49 14.77 -12.69
C LYS A 365 -16.58 14.87 -13.77
N LYS A 366 -16.52 15.90 -14.61
CA LYS A 366 -17.49 16.14 -15.69
C LYS A 366 -17.38 15.13 -16.82
N TYR A 367 -16.20 14.84 -17.33
CA TYR A 367 -16.02 14.04 -18.55
C TYR A 367 -15.78 12.55 -18.28
N CYS A 368 -15.37 12.17 -17.06
CA CYS A 368 -15.09 10.78 -16.69
C CYS A 368 -16.16 10.13 -15.79
N PHE A 369 -16.85 10.91 -14.95
CA PHE A 369 -17.75 10.38 -13.91
C PHE A 369 -19.22 10.82 -14.04
N SER A 370 -19.55 11.67 -15.01
CA SER A 370 -20.94 12.09 -15.25
C SER A 370 -21.60 11.22 -16.31
N ASP A 371 -22.72 10.58 -15.99
CA ASP A 371 -23.46 9.77 -16.96
C ASP A 371 -23.90 10.57 -18.20
N TYR A 372 -24.26 11.86 -18.01
CA TYR A 372 -24.72 12.73 -19.08
C TYR A 372 -23.61 13.32 -19.94
N ASN A 373 -22.45 13.61 -19.33
CA ASN A 373 -21.34 14.32 -19.99
C ASN A 373 -20.14 13.41 -20.29
N TYR A 374 -20.25 12.10 -20.05
CA TYR A 374 -19.17 11.16 -20.29
C TYR A 374 -18.67 11.25 -21.73
N SER A 375 -17.36 11.44 -21.88
CA SER A 375 -16.71 11.53 -23.18
C SER A 375 -15.31 10.95 -23.07
N LYS A 376 -15.11 9.76 -23.62
CA LYS A 376 -13.81 9.07 -23.53
C LYS A 376 -12.63 9.93 -24.01
N PRO A 377 -12.66 10.59 -25.20
CA PRO A 377 -11.53 11.40 -25.65
C PRO A 377 -11.24 12.59 -24.73
N LYS A 378 -12.29 13.22 -24.20
CA LYS A 378 -12.12 14.34 -23.24
C LYS A 378 -11.59 13.83 -21.91
N CYS A 379 -12.12 12.73 -21.41
CA CYS A 379 -11.65 12.07 -20.19
C CYS A 379 -10.17 11.68 -20.29
N ASP A 380 -9.78 10.98 -21.36
CA ASP A 380 -8.39 10.57 -21.61
C ASP A 380 -7.46 11.80 -21.57
N ARG A 381 -7.83 12.89 -22.26
CA ARG A 381 -7.04 14.12 -22.31
C ARG A 381 -6.88 14.80 -20.94
N VAL A 382 -7.96 14.88 -20.14
CA VAL A 382 -7.90 15.56 -18.84
C VAL A 382 -7.19 14.71 -17.79
N VAL A 383 -7.26 13.38 -17.90
CA VAL A 383 -6.48 12.44 -17.09
C VAL A 383 -5.00 12.48 -17.46
N GLU A 384 -4.66 12.58 -18.74
CA GLU A 384 -3.26 12.75 -19.19
C GLU A 384 -2.63 14.02 -18.61
N LEU A 385 -3.36 15.14 -18.60
CA LEU A 385 -2.90 16.38 -17.97
C LEU A 385 -2.63 16.20 -16.46
N ALA A 386 -3.48 15.45 -15.77
CA ALA A 386 -3.30 15.15 -14.35
C ALA A 386 -2.09 14.24 -14.09
N ASN A 387 -1.90 13.21 -14.93
CA ASN A 387 -0.74 12.30 -14.84
C ASN A 387 0.57 13.06 -15.07
N ASN A 388 0.66 13.90 -16.10
CA ASN A 388 1.85 14.70 -16.39
C ASN A 388 2.29 15.58 -15.20
N ASN A 389 1.32 16.04 -14.40
CA ASN A 389 1.60 16.82 -13.19
C ASN A 389 2.11 15.98 -12.01
N THR A 390 1.93 14.65 -12.04
CA THR A 390 2.26 13.74 -10.93
C THR A 390 3.35 12.72 -11.27
N ASP A 391 3.75 12.59 -12.54
CA ASP A 391 4.73 11.59 -13.00
C ASP A 391 6.10 11.63 -12.29
N ASN A 392 6.51 12.82 -11.82
CA ASN A 392 7.80 13.01 -11.13
C ASN A 392 7.68 13.01 -9.60
N LEU A 393 6.63 12.37 -9.07
CA LEU A 393 6.42 12.16 -7.64
C LEU A 393 6.47 10.69 -7.29
N ASP A 394 6.84 10.37 -6.06
CA ASP A 394 6.46 9.10 -5.48
C ASP A 394 4.98 9.14 -5.12
N ILE A 395 4.19 8.28 -5.77
CA ILE A 395 2.76 8.23 -5.52
C ILE A 395 2.43 7.41 -4.28
N TYR A 396 3.35 6.57 -3.80
CA TYR A 396 3.19 5.87 -2.52
C TYR A 396 3.36 6.81 -1.34
N ASN A 397 4.10 7.91 -1.52
CA ASN A 397 4.11 8.98 -0.54
C ASN A 397 4.39 10.30 -1.24
N ILE A 398 3.33 11.11 -1.36
CA ILE A 398 3.37 12.36 -2.12
C ILE A 398 4.22 13.44 -1.47
N TYR A 399 5.06 13.17 -0.46
CA TYR A 399 6.03 14.11 0.11
C TYR A 399 7.44 13.52 0.24
N PHE A 400 7.66 12.26 -0.13
CA PHE A 400 8.97 11.62 0.03
C PHE A 400 9.82 11.71 -1.24
N PRO A 401 11.16 11.61 -1.10
CA PRO A 401 12.08 11.68 -2.22
C PRO A 401 11.98 10.43 -3.12
N LEU A 402 12.40 10.59 -4.37
CA LEU A 402 12.54 9.47 -5.31
C LEU A 402 13.84 8.71 -5.06
N CYS A 403 13.86 7.42 -5.42
CA CYS A 403 15.12 6.68 -5.53
C CYS A 403 15.86 7.07 -6.81
N HIS A 404 16.95 7.82 -6.66
CA HIS A 404 17.82 8.27 -7.76
C HIS A 404 19.03 7.35 -8.01
N ASP A 405 19.45 6.57 -7.01
CA ASP A 405 20.56 5.62 -7.11
C ASP A 405 20.22 4.29 -6.42
N GLY A 406 19.85 3.30 -7.22
CA GLY A 406 19.54 1.95 -6.76
C GLY A 406 20.77 1.08 -6.50
N ASN A 407 21.99 1.59 -6.68
CA ASN A 407 23.19 0.79 -6.50
C ASN A 407 23.39 0.38 -5.04
N LEU A 408 23.91 -0.84 -4.86
CA LEU A 408 24.30 -1.33 -3.55
C LEU A 408 25.53 -0.57 -3.04
N THR A 409 25.47 -0.20 -1.78
CA THR A 409 26.58 0.46 -1.09
C THR A 409 27.64 -0.54 -0.65
N LYS A 410 28.91 -0.11 -0.60
CA LYS A 410 30.01 -0.94 -0.07
C LYS A 410 29.86 -1.21 1.44
N TYR A 411 29.36 -0.22 2.17
CA TYR A 411 29.07 -0.28 3.61
C TYR A 411 27.62 0.17 3.83
N PRO A 412 26.85 -0.52 4.69
CA PRO A 412 25.50 -0.11 5.05
C PRO A 412 25.41 1.37 5.43
N LYS A 413 24.42 2.07 4.84
CA LYS A 413 23.92 3.35 5.38
C LYS A 413 23.48 3.11 6.82
N THR A 414 23.66 4.11 7.69
CA THR A 414 23.18 4.03 9.07
C THR A 414 21.65 3.99 9.06
N PRO A 415 21.01 2.92 9.56
CA PRO A 415 19.56 2.85 9.59
C PRO A 415 18.97 3.92 10.51
N SER A 416 17.97 4.65 10.03
CA SER A 416 17.19 5.58 10.84
C SER A 416 15.75 5.07 10.96
N PRO A 417 15.23 4.81 12.16
CA PRO A 417 13.84 4.38 12.33
C PRO A 417 12.81 5.43 11.90
N LEU A 418 13.25 6.67 11.66
CA LEU A 418 12.41 7.80 11.28
C LEU A 418 12.54 8.17 9.78
N GLN A 419 13.46 7.55 9.06
CA GLN A 419 13.75 7.88 7.67
C GLN A 419 13.58 6.64 6.79
N PHE A 420 12.54 6.67 5.96
CA PHE A 420 12.36 5.72 4.87
C PHE A 420 13.45 5.96 3.80
N ASP A 421 14.09 4.88 3.34
CA ASP A 421 15.00 4.95 2.20
C ASP A 421 14.23 4.53 0.95
N PRO A 422 13.99 5.41 -0.03
CA PRO A 422 13.17 5.09 -1.19
C PRO A 422 13.79 4.02 -2.11
N CYS A 423 15.04 3.62 -1.87
CA CYS A 423 15.74 2.60 -2.64
C CYS A 423 15.71 1.19 -2.00
N SER A 424 14.96 0.99 -0.91
CA SER A 424 14.88 -0.27 -0.15
C SER A 424 14.57 -1.50 -1.00
N ASP A 425 13.64 -1.41 -1.97
CA ASP A 425 13.28 -2.52 -2.87
C ASP A 425 14.51 -3.11 -3.58
N ASN A 426 15.46 -2.27 -4.02
CA ASN A 426 16.70 -2.74 -4.66
C ASN A 426 17.57 -3.56 -3.70
N TYR A 427 17.60 -3.18 -2.43
CA TYR A 427 18.39 -3.87 -1.40
C TYR A 427 17.77 -5.22 -1.08
N VAL A 428 16.44 -5.25 -0.94
CA VAL A 428 15.64 -6.46 -0.71
C VAL A 428 15.81 -7.42 -1.88
N HIS A 429 15.66 -6.94 -3.12
CA HIS A 429 15.84 -7.72 -4.33
C HIS A 429 17.25 -8.35 -4.40
N ALA A 430 18.29 -7.58 -4.10
CA ALA A 430 19.66 -8.09 -4.06
C ALA A 430 19.84 -9.16 -2.96
N TYR A 431 19.26 -8.95 -1.79
CA TYR A 431 19.38 -9.86 -0.64
C TYR A 431 18.67 -11.20 -0.89
N LEU A 432 17.42 -11.18 -1.38
CA LEU A 432 16.61 -12.38 -1.62
C LEU A 432 17.10 -13.20 -2.82
N ASN A 433 17.87 -12.61 -3.73
CA ASN A 433 18.53 -13.32 -4.83
C ASN A 433 19.87 -13.97 -4.46
N ARG A 434 20.35 -13.83 -3.21
CA ARG A 434 21.56 -14.53 -2.78
C ARG A 434 21.28 -16.00 -2.51
N ARG A 435 22.14 -16.87 -3.04
CA ARG A 435 22.02 -18.33 -2.86
C ARG A 435 22.05 -18.77 -1.40
N ASP A 436 22.91 -18.17 -0.57
CA ASP A 436 22.98 -18.49 0.85
C ASP A 436 21.74 -18.04 1.63
N VAL A 437 21.10 -16.94 1.21
CA VAL A 437 19.81 -16.48 1.76
C VAL A 437 18.69 -17.44 1.36
N GLN A 438 18.57 -17.78 0.08
CA GLN A 438 17.56 -18.73 -0.40
C GLN A 438 17.69 -20.11 0.23
N ASN A 439 18.92 -20.57 0.46
CA ASN A 439 19.18 -21.82 1.17
C ASN A 439 18.76 -21.73 2.65
N ALA A 440 19.07 -20.62 3.34
CA ALA A 440 18.67 -20.43 4.74
C ALA A 440 17.14 -20.31 4.90
N LEU A 441 16.46 -19.74 3.90
CA LEU A 441 15.01 -19.63 3.80
C LEU A 441 14.31 -20.92 3.37
N HIS A 442 15.06 -21.96 2.98
CA HIS A 442 14.51 -23.17 2.36
C HIS A 442 13.67 -22.88 1.10
N ALA A 443 13.99 -21.80 0.40
CA ALA A 443 13.24 -21.32 -0.76
C ALA A 443 13.74 -21.93 -2.07
N ASN A 444 15.04 -22.22 -2.18
CA ASN A 444 15.59 -22.76 -3.42
C ASN A 444 15.54 -24.31 -3.45
N VAL A 445 14.33 -24.87 -3.42
CA VAL A 445 14.13 -26.33 -3.43
C VAL A 445 14.01 -26.93 -4.84
N THR A 446 13.66 -26.10 -5.84
CA THR A 446 13.47 -26.52 -7.23
C THR A 446 14.66 -26.20 -8.14
N ASN A 447 15.75 -25.66 -7.58
CA ASN A 447 16.87 -25.10 -8.34
C ASN A 447 16.40 -24.01 -9.33
N ILE A 448 15.80 -22.95 -8.79
CA ILE A 448 15.20 -21.85 -9.55
C ILE A 448 16.26 -21.26 -10.52
N GLU A 449 16.02 -21.40 -11.83
CA GLU A 449 16.96 -20.96 -12.88
C GLU A 449 16.85 -19.46 -13.20
N TYR A 450 15.83 -18.80 -12.66
CA TYR A 450 15.54 -17.38 -12.85
C TYR A 450 15.77 -16.58 -11.55
N ALA A 451 15.97 -15.28 -11.69
CA ALA A 451 16.05 -14.38 -10.55
C ALA A 451 14.68 -14.29 -9.86
N TRP A 452 14.67 -14.32 -8.53
CA TRP A 452 13.50 -13.97 -7.74
C TRP A 452 13.15 -12.50 -7.99
N GLU A 453 11.87 -12.16 -8.01
CA GLU A 453 11.37 -10.82 -8.33
C GLU A 453 10.32 -10.36 -7.30
N SER A 454 10.37 -9.09 -6.86
CA SER A 454 9.46 -8.55 -5.83
C SER A 454 7.99 -8.56 -6.24
N CYS A 455 7.71 -8.45 -7.55
CA CYS A 455 6.36 -8.60 -8.11
C CYS A 455 6.45 -9.42 -9.40
N SER A 456 5.48 -10.31 -9.61
CA SER A 456 5.48 -11.20 -10.77
C SER A 456 4.80 -10.56 -11.99
N ASP A 457 5.61 -10.18 -12.97
CA ASP A 457 5.17 -9.73 -14.29
C ASP A 457 4.17 -10.70 -14.97
N PRO A 458 4.42 -12.03 -15.04
CA PRO A 458 3.47 -12.96 -15.66
C PRO A 458 2.06 -12.89 -15.05
N LEU A 459 1.97 -12.88 -13.71
CA LEU A 459 0.69 -12.75 -13.01
C LEU A 459 0.02 -11.41 -13.29
N PHE A 460 0.79 -10.32 -13.20
CA PHE A 460 0.29 -8.97 -13.42
C PHE A 460 -0.32 -8.79 -14.82
N TYR A 461 0.40 -9.18 -15.88
CA TYR A 461 -0.07 -9.00 -17.27
C TYR A 461 -1.25 -9.92 -17.62
N ASN A 462 -1.42 -11.04 -16.91
CA ASN A 462 -2.42 -12.05 -17.22
C ASN A 462 -3.61 -12.08 -16.24
N TRP A 463 -3.64 -11.24 -15.19
CA TRP A 463 -4.71 -11.24 -14.19
C TRP A 463 -6.11 -11.18 -14.82
N LYS A 464 -6.98 -12.12 -14.44
CA LYS A 464 -8.32 -12.30 -15.02
C LYS A 464 -9.47 -12.05 -14.08
N GLY A 465 -9.34 -12.25 -12.76
CA GLY A 465 -10.46 -12.08 -11.83
C GLY A 465 -10.24 -10.92 -10.86
N SER A 466 -11.03 -9.86 -10.94
CA SER A 466 -10.97 -8.71 -10.01
C SER A 466 -12.34 -8.03 -9.93
N PRO A 467 -13.19 -8.37 -8.93
CA PRO A 467 -14.48 -7.75 -8.72
C PRO A 467 -14.39 -6.22 -8.69
N VAL A 468 -15.47 -5.51 -9.02
CA VAL A 468 -15.46 -4.03 -8.93
C VAL A 468 -15.46 -3.51 -7.49
N THR A 469 -15.85 -4.36 -6.52
CA THR A 469 -16.00 -3.98 -5.12
C THR A 469 -15.95 -5.18 -4.20
N ILE A 470 -15.47 -4.96 -2.98
CA ILE A 470 -15.51 -5.91 -1.86
C ILE A 470 -16.39 -5.45 -0.70
N ILE A 471 -17.11 -4.33 -0.85
CA ILE A 471 -18.05 -3.81 0.17
C ILE A 471 -19.03 -4.88 0.68
N PRO A 472 -19.62 -5.75 -0.17
CA PRO A 472 -20.48 -6.82 0.32
C PRO A 472 -19.78 -7.78 1.29
N LEU A 473 -18.51 -8.12 1.04
CA LEU A 473 -17.72 -9.03 1.88
C LEU A 473 -17.31 -8.38 3.21
N LEU A 474 -17.05 -7.07 3.22
CA LEU A 474 -16.85 -6.32 4.47
C LEU A 474 -18.12 -6.34 5.33
N LYS A 475 -19.29 -6.12 4.71
CA LYS A 475 -20.58 -6.17 5.42
C LYS A 475 -20.88 -7.58 5.95
N GLU A 476 -20.58 -8.61 5.17
CA GLU A 476 -20.70 -10.00 5.62
C GLU A 476 -19.79 -10.31 6.80
N SER A 477 -18.53 -9.85 6.77
CA SER A 477 -17.59 -10.02 7.88
C SER A 477 -18.16 -9.40 9.17
N LEU A 478 -18.64 -8.15 9.10
CA LEU A 478 -19.30 -7.48 10.22
C LEU A 478 -20.53 -8.26 10.74
N ALA A 479 -21.37 -8.77 9.82
CA ALA A 479 -22.55 -9.56 10.17
C ALA A 479 -22.23 -10.90 10.86
N ASN A 480 -21.05 -11.46 10.61
CA ASN A 480 -20.55 -12.67 11.25
C ASN A 480 -19.69 -12.39 12.51
N GLY A 481 -19.69 -11.15 13.01
CA GLY A 481 -18.95 -10.77 14.22
C GLY A 481 -17.43 -10.67 14.03
N VAL A 482 -16.94 -10.69 12.79
CA VAL A 482 -15.53 -10.46 12.48
C VAL A 482 -15.25 -8.95 12.61
N ARG A 483 -14.28 -8.59 13.44
CA ARG A 483 -13.82 -7.20 13.59
C ARG A 483 -13.23 -6.70 12.27
N VAL A 484 -13.65 -5.54 11.76
CA VAL A 484 -13.10 -4.97 10.52
C VAL A 484 -12.44 -3.63 10.81
N TRP A 485 -11.14 -3.53 10.58
CA TRP A 485 -10.41 -2.27 10.61
C TRP A 485 -9.91 -1.91 9.21
N ILE A 486 -10.04 -0.65 8.86
CA ILE A 486 -9.40 -0.08 7.67
C ILE A 486 -8.49 1.02 8.15
N PHE A 487 -7.27 1.08 7.62
CA PHE A 487 -6.38 2.20 7.90
C PHE A 487 -5.76 2.77 6.64
N SER A 488 -5.41 4.05 6.67
CA SER A 488 -4.77 4.74 5.55
C SER A 488 -3.68 5.68 6.04
N GLY A 489 -2.50 5.60 5.43
CA GLY A 489 -1.54 6.68 5.50
C GLY A 489 -2.08 7.95 4.85
N ASP A 490 -1.95 9.10 5.52
CA ASP A 490 -2.51 10.37 5.04
C ASP A 490 -1.70 11.07 3.96
N THR A 491 -0.52 10.53 3.60
CA THR A 491 0.29 11.01 2.48
C THR A 491 0.31 10.05 1.29
N ASP A 492 -0.44 8.95 1.32
CA ASP A 492 -0.56 8.02 0.20
C ASP A 492 -1.33 8.64 -0.97
N GLY A 493 -0.71 8.69 -2.14
CA GLY A 493 -1.33 9.14 -3.38
C GLY A 493 -1.89 8.02 -4.25
N ARG A 494 -1.65 6.73 -3.94
CA ARG A 494 -2.15 5.59 -4.73
C ARG A 494 -3.56 5.18 -4.30
N VAL A 495 -3.78 4.99 -3.01
CA VAL A 495 -5.11 4.69 -2.42
C VAL A 495 -5.35 5.63 -1.22
N PRO A 496 -5.57 6.93 -1.49
CA PRO A 496 -5.59 7.95 -0.45
C PRO A 496 -6.75 7.78 0.55
N VAL A 497 -6.63 8.44 1.70
CA VAL A 497 -7.68 8.57 2.72
C VAL A 497 -9.05 8.93 2.13
N THR A 498 -9.08 9.79 1.10
CA THR A 498 -10.32 10.18 0.40
C THR A 498 -11.00 9.01 -0.29
N SER A 499 -10.24 8.10 -0.93
CA SER A 499 -10.75 6.87 -1.54
C SER A 499 -11.42 5.98 -0.50
N THR A 500 -10.72 5.70 0.60
CA THR A 500 -11.25 4.89 1.71
C THR A 500 -12.50 5.52 2.34
N LYS A 501 -12.49 6.84 2.60
CA LYS A 501 -13.68 7.55 3.13
C LYS A 501 -14.87 7.43 2.20
N ARG A 502 -14.67 7.52 0.88
CA ARG A 502 -15.74 7.35 -0.12
C ARG A 502 -16.30 5.93 -0.11
N SER A 503 -15.45 4.91 0.00
CA SER A 503 -15.91 3.52 0.12
C SER A 503 -16.74 3.30 1.38
N ILE A 504 -16.29 3.81 2.53
CA ILE A 504 -17.03 3.70 3.80
C ILE A 504 -18.37 4.45 3.72
N GLN A 505 -18.40 5.63 3.11
CA GLN A 505 -19.66 6.35 2.83
C GLN A 505 -20.63 5.51 1.99
N ALA A 506 -20.13 4.82 0.96
CA ALA A 506 -20.95 3.93 0.13
C ALA A 506 -21.48 2.70 0.90
N MET A 507 -20.88 2.33 2.02
CA MET A 507 -21.42 1.27 2.88
C MET A 507 -22.69 1.71 3.62
N ASN A 508 -22.94 3.02 3.76
CA ASN A 508 -24.07 3.60 4.48
C ASN A 508 -24.19 3.09 5.94
N LEU A 509 -23.07 3.08 6.65
CA LEU A 509 -23.00 2.69 8.06
C LEU A 509 -23.36 3.87 8.98
N THR A 510 -23.85 3.57 10.18
CA THR A 510 -24.10 4.58 11.22
C THR A 510 -22.85 4.81 12.05
N VAL A 511 -22.40 6.05 12.20
CA VAL A 511 -21.28 6.41 13.09
C VAL A 511 -21.65 6.04 14.55
N ASP A 512 -20.71 5.41 15.24
CA ASP A 512 -20.80 5.06 16.65
C ASP A 512 -20.00 6.04 17.51
N LYS A 513 -18.70 6.18 17.27
CA LYS A 513 -17.85 7.23 17.84
C LYS A 513 -17.36 8.15 16.74
N PRO A 514 -17.60 9.47 16.84
CA PRO A 514 -17.27 10.41 15.79
C PRO A 514 -15.75 10.52 15.58
N TRP A 515 -15.39 10.99 14.39
CA TRP A 515 -14.02 11.35 14.03
C TRP A 515 -13.31 12.18 15.11
N ARG A 516 -12.24 11.62 15.67
CA ARG A 516 -11.38 12.27 16.66
C ARG A 516 -9.91 11.97 16.39
N SER A 517 -9.01 12.77 16.96
CA SER A 517 -7.59 12.42 16.95
C SER A 517 -7.33 11.18 17.81
N TRP A 518 -6.25 10.47 17.47
CA TRP A 518 -5.60 9.56 18.39
C TRP A 518 -4.14 9.96 18.57
N LEU A 519 -3.56 9.62 19.72
CA LEU A 519 -2.26 10.08 20.16
C LEU A 519 -1.24 8.93 20.17
N HIS A 520 0.00 9.26 19.88
CA HIS A 520 1.15 8.39 20.05
C HIS A 520 2.38 9.23 20.41
N GLY A 521 3.05 8.91 21.51
CA GLY A 521 4.25 9.65 21.95
C GLY A 521 4.01 11.12 22.31
N GLY A 522 2.79 11.47 22.76
CA GLY A 522 2.42 12.86 23.09
C GLY A 522 2.01 13.73 21.90
N GLU A 523 1.98 13.18 20.68
CA GLU A 523 1.54 13.87 19.47
C GLU A 523 0.36 13.16 18.82
N VAL A 524 -0.34 13.85 17.91
CA VAL A 524 -1.36 13.24 17.06
C VAL A 524 -0.72 12.14 16.20
N GLY A 525 -1.14 10.89 16.42
CA GLY A 525 -0.80 9.74 15.60
C GLY A 525 -1.63 9.65 14.31
N GLY A 526 -2.81 10.26 14.33
CA GLY A 526 -3.75 10.33 13.21
C GLY A 526 -5.17 10.55 13.74
N TYR A 527 -6.17 10.08 13.00
CA TYR A 527 -7.57 10.20 13.39
C TYR A 527 -8.30 8.86 13.32
N VAL A 528 -9.38 8.72 14.06
CA VAL A 528 -10.16 7.48 14.12
C VAL A 528 -11.65 7.78 14.23
N GLU A 529 -12.47 6.95 13.56
CA GLU A 529 -13.92 6.95 13.63
C GLU A 529 -14.42 5.50 13.65
N THR A 530 -15.43 5.22 14.48
CA THR A 530 -16.05 3.90 14.56
C THR A 530 -17.48 3.94 14.06
N TYR A 531 -17.94 2.79 13.57
CA TYR A 531 -19.28 2.61 13.04
C TYR A 531 -19.97 1.45 13.75
N LYS A 532 -21.29 1.57 13.93
CA LYS A 532 -22.13 0.50 14.46
C LYS A 532 -21.96 -0.76 13.60
N GLY A 533 -21.87 -1.90 14.26
CA GLY A 533 -21.57 -3.19 13.62
C GLY A 533 -20.09 -3.59 13.67
N GLY A 534 -19.19 -2.71 14.13
CA GLY A 534 -17.80 -3.09 14.46
C GLY A 534 -16.73 -2.66 13.47
N LEU A 535 -17.05 -1.79 12.50
CA LEU A 535 -16.05 -1.20 11.60
C LEU A 535 -15.33 -0.04 12.28
N THR A 536 -14.00 -0.01 12.18
CA THR A 536 -13.16 1.13 12.60
C THR A 536 -12.35 1.61 11.40
N PHE A 537 -12.33 2.93 11.19
CA PHE A 537 -11.44 3.57 10.23
C PHE A 537 -10.44 4.44 10.96
N ALA A 538 -9.15 4.30 10.64
CA ALA A 538 -8.07 5.10 11.21
C ALA A 538 -7.16 5.69 10.12
N THR A 539 -6.69 6.91 10.31
CA THR A 539 -5.57 7.45 9.54
C THR A 539 -4.28 7.37 10.33
N VAL A 540 -3.16 7.31 9.62
CA VAL A 540 -1.82 7.39 10.21
C VAL A 540 -1.11 8.61 9.66
N ARG A 541 -0.82 9.56 10.55
CA ARG A 541 -0.22 10.86 10.21
C ARG A 541 1.19 10.69 9.69
N GLY A 542 1.49 11.28 8.53
CA GLY A 542 2.80 11.28 7.89
C GLY A 542 3.19 9.94 7.27
N ALA A 543 2.23 9.05 7.06
CA ALA A 543 2.47 7.75 6.44
C ALA A 543 1.99 7.73 4.98
N GLY A 544 2.78 7.10 4.11
CA GLY A 544 2.39 6.78 2.74
C GLY A 544 1.61 5.46 2.65
N HIS A 545 1.73 4.79 1.50
CA HIS A 545 1.05 3.55 1.16
C HIS A 545 1.43 2.41 2.12
N GLU A 546 2.74 2.20 2.27
CA GLU A 546 3.34 1.23 3.20
C GLU A 546 3.47 1.83 4.60
N VAL A 547 2.34 1.97 5.30
CA VAL A 547 2.29 2.65 6.61
C VAL A 547 3.35 2.16 7.61
N PRO A 548 3.65 0.85 7.74
CA PRO A 548 4.70 0.37 8.64
C PRO A 548 6.12 0.79 8.24
N SER A 549 6.39 1.05 6.96
CA SER A 549 7.67 1.60 6.47
C SER A 549 7.83 3.06 6.87
N TYR A 550 6.80 3.88 6.64
CA TYR A 550 6.88 5.33 6.84
C TYR A 550 6.72 5.77 8.30
N GLN A 551 5.85 5.09 9.06
CA GLN A 551 5.52 5.46 10.44
C GLN A 551 5.51 4.22 11.36
N PRO A 552 6.65 3.53 11.52
CA PRO A 552 6.71 2.21 12.15
C PRO A 552 6.17 2.17 13.59
N ALA A 553 6.47 3.17 14.41
CA ALA A 553 5.98 3.25 15.79
C ALA A 553 4.45 3.40 15.87
N ARG A 554 3.88 4.25 15.00
CA ARG A 554 2.42 4.46 14.89
C ARG A 554 1.72 3.22 14.35
N ALA A 555 2.33 2.54 13.36
CA ALA A 555 1.82 1.30 12.80
C ALA A 555 1.76 0.17 13.85
N LEU A 556 2.83 -0.01 14.63
CA LEU A 556 2.86 -1.00 15.72
C LEU A 556 1.81 -0.69 16.80
N SER A 557 1.62 0.58 17.14
CA SER A 557 0.58 1.01 18.08
C SER A 557 -0.81 0.63 17.54
N LEU A 558 -1.07 0.90 16.27
CA LEU A 558 -2.36 0.64 15.63
C LEU A 558 -2.69 -0.87 15.61
N ILE A 559 -1.75 -1.72 15.18
CA ILE A 559 -1.99 -3.17 15.15
C ILE A 559 -2.17 -3.74 16.55
N SER A 560 -1.44 -3.25 17.56
CA SER A 560 -1.58 -3.69 18.95
C SER A 560 -2.98 -3.40 19.51
N HIS A 561 -3.54 -2.24 19.18
CA HIS A 561 -4.91 -1.87 19.54
C HIS A 561 -5.95 -2.70 18.79
N PHE A 562 -5.75 -2.91 17.48
CA PHE A 562 -6.59 -3.79 16.69
C PHE A 562 -6.66 -5.20 17.29
N LEU A 563 -5.52 -5.82 17.61
CA LEU A 563 -5.44 -7.19 18.13
C LEU A 563 -6.11 -7.29 19.51
N SER A 564 -5.82 -6.35 20.41
CA SER A 564 -6.44 -6.30 21.75
C SER A 564 -7.91 -5.91 21.76
N GLY A 565 -8.46 -5.45 20.63
CA GLY A 565 -9.85 -4.99 20.54
C GLY A 565 -10.11 -3.66 21.24
N THR A 566 -9.07 -2.84 21.37
CA THR A 566 -9.13 -1.50 21.96
C THR A 566 -8.96 -0.44 20.88
N LEU A 567 -9.45 0.78 21.10
CA LEU A 567 -9.14 1.91 20.21
C LEU A 567 -7.83 2.57 20.64
N PRO A 568 -7.07 3.16 19.71
CA PRO A 568 -5.93 3.99 20.06
C PRO A 568 -6.36 5.14 21.00
N PRO A 569 -5.52 5.51 21.98
CA PRO A 569 -5.82 6.56 22.93
C PRO A 569 -5.99 7.88 22.19
N GLY A 570 -6.83 8.78 22.70
CA GLY A 570 -7.01 10.11 22.13
C GLY A 570 -7.77 11.02 23.07
N ASP A 571 -7.71 12.31 22.80
CA ASP A 571 -8.44 13.29 23.58
C ASP A 571 -9.94 13.11 23.34
N HIS A 572 -10.69 13.06 24.45
CA HIS A 572 -12.14 12.86 24.47
C HIS A 572 -12.90 14.16 24.19
#